data_AF-A0A705UIP6-F1
#
_entry.id   AF-A0A705UIP6-F1
#
_cell.length_a   1.000
_cell.length_b   1.000
_cell.length_c   1.000
_cell.angle_alpha   90.00
_cell.angle_beta   90.00
_cell.angle_gamma   90.00
#
_symmetry.space_group_name_H-M   'P 1'
#
loop_
_entity.id
_entity.type
_entity.pdbx_description
1 polymer ?
#
loop_
_entity_poly.entity_id
_entity_poly.type
_entity_poly.pdbx_seq_one_letter_code
_entity_poly.pdbx_strand_id
1 'polypeptide(L)'
;MAGTAGRSGRRPKPTARKALAGNPGKRALNKDEPVFTPIKGVEPPEWFAEEDLPLATIMWQLTTKELCGQGLLCVTDLAVLERWCVAYEFW
;
A
#
# COMPACT_ATOMS: atom_id res chain seq x y z
N MET A 1 21.54 -17.14 -5.27
CA MET A 1 20.40 -16.40 -5.84
C MET A 1 20.65 -14.91 -5.62
N ALA A 2 20.53 -14.08 -6.66
CA ALA A 2 20.57 -12.62 -6.48
C ALA A 2 19.37 -12.21 -5.59
N GLY A 3 19.62 -11.43 -4.54
CA GLY A 3 18.59 -10.96 -3.61
C GLY A 3 18.62 -11.58 -2.20
N THR A 4 19.45 -12.59 -1.93
CA THR A 4 19.64 -13.11 -0.57
C THR A 4 20.38 -12.09 0.31
N ALA A 5 19.79 -11.72 1.45
CA ALA A 5 20.41 -10.80 2.42
C ALA A 5 21.80 -11.32 2.82
N GLY A 6 22.82 -10.47 2.72
CA GLY A 6 24.22 -10.81 3.05
C GLY A 6 25.07 -11.39 1.91
N ARG A 7 24.47 -11.81 0.78
CA ARG A 7 25.20 -12.45 -0.34
C ARG A 7 25.10 -11.71 -1.68
N SER A 8 24.14 -10.80 -1.83
CA SER A 8 24.08 -9.85 -2.95
C SER A 8 24.45 -8.46 -2.46
N GLY A 9 25.14 -7.68 -3.29
CA GLY A 9 25.44 -6.27 -3.03
C GLY A 9 24.19 -5.44 -2.70
N ARG A 10 24.40 -4.15 -2.37
CA ARG A 10 23.33 -3.22 -1.97
C ARG A 10 22.11 -3.33 -2.89
N ARG A 11 20.91 -3.47 -2.29
CA ARG A 11 19.65 -3.47 -3.04
C ARG A 11 19.57 -2.23 -3.95
N PRO A 12 19.12 -2.38 -5.21
CA PRO A 12 19.01 -1.25 -6.12
C PRO A 12 18.06 -0.20 -5.56
N LYS A 13 18.39 1.08 -5.77
CA LYS A 13 17.46 2.17 -5.47
C LYS A 13 16.23 2.06 -6.40
N PRO A 14 15.01 2.34 -5.90
CA PRO A 14 13.81 2.44 -6.73
C PRO A 14 13.99 3.39 -7.91
N THR A 15 13.35 3.11 -9.04
CA THR A 15 13.52 3.90 -10.28
C THR A 15 13.05 5.33 -10.11
N ALA A 16 11.93 5.54 -9.40
CA ALA A 16 11.44 6.88 -9.09
C ALA A 16 12.51 7.73 -8.36
N ARG A 17 13.22 7.15 -7.38
CA ARG A 17 14.31 7.84 -6.66
C ARG A 17 15.54 8.07 -7.54
N LYS A 18 15.86 7.16 -8.47
CA LYS A 18 16.95 7.35 -9.43
C LYS A 18 16.64 8.47 -10.41
N ALA A 19 15.40 8.53 -10.92
CA ALA A 19 14.94 9.57 -11.83
C ALA A 19 14.98 10.95 -11.17
N LEU A 20 14.45 11.07 -9.94
CA LEU A 20 14.49 12.31 -9.15
C LEU A 20 15.91 12.80 -8.87
N ALA A 21 16.87 11.88 -8.71
CA ALA A 21 18.28 12.22 -8.53
C ALA A 21 19.03 12.52 -9.85
N GLY A 22 18.34 12.59 -11.00
CA GLY A 22 18.93 12.87 -12.31
C GLY A 22 19.64 11.67 -12.96
N ASN A 23 19.31 10.44 -12.54
CA ASN A 23 19.95 9.21 -12.99
C ASN A 23 21.50 9.25 -12.95
N PRO A 24 22.12 9.41 -11.75
CA PRO A 24 23.58 9.44 -11.63
C PRO A 24 24.17 8.13 -12.15
N GLY A 25 24.99 8.22 -13.20
CA GLY A 25 25.54 7.07 -13.92
C GLY A 25 24.87 6.77 -15.27
N LYS A 26 23.78 7.48 -15.63
CA LYS A 26 23.13 7.47 -16.96
C LYS A 26 22.79 6.08 -17.52
N ARG A 27 22.64 5.06 -16.66
CA ARG A 27 22.25 3.70 -17.08
C ARG A 27 20.76 3.68 -17.43
N ALA A 28 20.34 2.76 -18.30
CA ALA A 28 18.93 2.57 -18.59
C ALA A 28 18.13 2.32 -17.31
N LEU A 29 17.02 3.03 -17.14
CA LEU A 29 16.09 2.86 -16.03
C LEU A 29 15.22 1.63 -16.27
N ASN A 30 14.87 0.92 -15.19
CA ASN A 30 13.94 -0.21 -15.27
C ASN A 30 12.54 0.32 -15.61
N LYS A 31 11.94 -0.18 -16.70
CA LYS A 31 10.59 0.18 -17.12
C LYS A 31 9.52 -0.77 -16.59
N ASP A 32 9.95 -1.92 -16.07
CA ASP A 32 9.09 -2.99 -15.57
C ASP A 32 9.05 -3.00 -14.03
N GLU A 33 9.38 -1.88 -13.39
CA GLU A 33 9.20 -1.77 -11.94
C GLU A 33 7.70 -1.73 -11.62
N PRO A 34 7.24 -2.49 -10.61
CA PRO A 34 5.82 -2.49 -10.23
C PRO A 34 5.36 -1.08 -9.87
N VAL A 35 4.20 -0.70 -10.40
CA VAL A 35 3.53 0.55 -10.06
C VAL A 35 2.23 0.19 -9.35
N PHE A 36 2.08 0.68 -8.13
CA PHE A 36 0.85 0.52 -7.35
C PHE A 36 -0.02 1.75 -7.54
N THR A 37 -1.32 1.55 -7.69
CA THR A 37 -2.30 2.63 -7.85
C THR A 37 -2.66 3.19 -6.47
N PRO A 38 -2.29 4.43 -6.12
CA PRO A 38 -2.66 5.04 -4.85
C PRO A 38 -4.16 5.33 -4.81
N ILE A 39 -4.77 5.19 -3.63
CA ILE A 39 -6.17 5.58 -3.40
C ILE A 39 -6.24 6.88 -2.62
N LYS A 40 -7.30 7.67 -2.87
CA LYS A 40 -7.53 8.98 -2.22
C LYS A 40 -8.63 8.92 -1.15
N GLY A 41 -9.29 7.78 -1.04
CA GLY A 41 -10.48 7.57 -0.22
C GLY A 41 -11.31 6.46 -0.85
N VAL A 42 -12.03 5.72 -0.01
CA VAL A 42 -12.86 4.58 -0.41
C VAL A 42 -13.89 4.35 0.69
N GLU A 43 -15.15 4.17 0.31
CA GLU A 43 -16.22 3.85 1.26
C GLU A 43 -16.04 2.42 1.82
N PRO A 44 -16.53 2.14 3.04
CA PRO A 44 -16.52 0.80 3.59
C PRO A 44 -17.31 -0.18 2.69
N PRO A 45 -16.95 -1.47 2.66
CA PRO A 45 -17.72 -2.47 1.94
C PRO A 45 -19.18 -2.51 2.42
N GLU A 46 -20.13 -2.61 1.47
CA GLU A 46 -21.58 -2.59 1.79
C GLU A 46 -21.96 -3.69 2.79
N TRP A 47 -21.32 -4.85 2.70
CA TRP A 47 -21.58 -5.99 3.58
C TRP A 47 -21.27 -5.71 5.07
N PHE A 48 -20.45 -4.70 5.40
CA PHE A 48 -20.26 -4.30 6.80
C PHE A 48 -21.57 -3.80 7.42
N ALA A 49 -22.40 -3.09 6.65
CA ALA A 49 -23.70 -2.62 7.12
C ALA A 49 -24.73 -3.75 7.11
N GLU A 50 -24.66 -4.66 6.14
CA GLU A 50 -25.56 -5.83 6.05
C GLU A 50 -25.39 -6.79 7.25
N GLU A 51 -24.14 -6.99 7.69
CA GLU A 51 -23.78 -7.87 8.80
C GLU A 51 -23.73 -7.14 10.17
N ASP A 52 -24.15 -5.88 10.23
CA ASP A 52 -24.14 -5.03 11.44
C ASP A 52 -22.77 -5.00 12.16
N LEU A 53 -21.72 -4.57 11.44
CA LEU A 53 -20.34 -4.47 11.95
C LEU A 53 -19.91 -2.99 12.18
N PRO A 54 -20.37 -2.36 13.28
CA PRO A 54 -20.17 -0.94 13.52
C PRO A 54 -18.71 -0.56 13.80
N LEU A 55 -17.95 -1.37 14.54
CA LEU A 55 -16.54 -1.08 14.83
C LEU A 55 -15.68 -1.26 13.57
N ALA A 56 -15.94 -2.29 12.77
CA ALA A 56 -15.27 -2.49 11.48
C ALA A 56 -15.47 -1.27 10.57
N THR A 57 -16.70 -0.74 10.50
CA THR A 57 -17.05 0.45 9.73
C THR A 57 -16.31 1.69 10.23
N ILE A 58 -16.32 1.93 11.54
CA ILE A 58 -15.59 3.06 12.16
C ILE A 58 -14.10 2.97 11.86
N MET A 59 -13.50 1.79 12.02
CA MET A 59 -12.08 1.60 11.79
C MET A 59 -11.71 1.73 10.31
N TRP A 60 -12.56 1.29 9.40
CA TRP A 60 -12.36 1.52 7.97
C TRP A 60 -12.32 3.01 7.66
N GLN A 61 -13.33 3.76 8.11
CA GLN A 61 -13.40 5.20 7.86
C GLN A 61 -12.22 5.96 8.46
N LEU A 62 -11.82 5.62 9.69
CA LEU A 62 -10.66 6.21 10.35
C LEU A 62 -9.37 5.91 9.56
N THR A 63 -9.14 4.65 9.24
CA THR A 63 -7.86 4.20 8.66
C THR A 63 -7.70 4.65 7.22
N THR A 64 -8.77 4.58 6.42
CA THR A 64 -8.75 5.09 5.04
C THR A 64 -8.49 6.59 5.00
N LYS A 65 -9.14 7.38 5.87
CA LYS A 65 -8.90 8.83 5.97
C LYS A 65 -7.43 9.15 6.25
N GLU A 66 -6.85 8.57 7.30
CA GLU A 66 -5.49 8.88 7.73
C GLU A 66 -4.43 8.39 6.72
N LEU A 67 -4.57 7.16 6.22
CA LEU A 67 -3.55 6.55 5.34
C LEU A 67 -3.65 7.05 3.89
N CYS A 68 -4.85 7.33 3.37
CA CYS A 68 -4.99 7.95 2.05
C CYS A 68 -4.44 9.38 2.07
N GLY A 69 -4.66 10.13 3.16
CA GLY A 69 -4.12 11.49 3.33
C GLY A 69 -2.58 11.53 3.28
N GLN A 70 -1.92 10.45 3.68
CA GLN A 70 -0.46 10.28 3.63
C GLN A 70 0.03 9.59 2.35
N GLY A 71 -0.86 9.15 1.46
CA GLY A 71 -0.51 8.41 0.24
C GLY A 71 0.05 7.02 0.50
N LEU A 72 -0.31 6.40 1.62
CA LEU A 72 0.19 5.09 2.04
C LEU A 72 -0.66 3.93 1.51
N LEU A 73 -1.96 4.14 1.30
CA LEU A 73 -2.85 3.10 0.78
C LEU A 73 -2.86 3.07 -0.76
N CYS A 74 -2.74 1.85 -1.28
CA CYS A 74 -2.96 1.50 -2.67
C CYS A 74 -4.18 0.57 -2.81
N VAL A 75 -4.70 0.43 -4.03
CA VAL A 75 -5.83 -0.48 -4.34
C VAL A 75 -5.56 -1.91 -3.87
N THR A 76 -4.30 -2.34 -3.94
CA THR A 76 -3.86 -3.69 -3.51
C THR A 76 -4.00 -3.94 -2.02
N ASP A 77 -4.12 -2.89 -1.20
CA ASP A 77 -4.14 -3.00 0.25
C ASP A 77 -5.56 -3.20 0.81
N LEU A 78 -6.59 -2.98 -0.01
CA LEU A 78 -7.99 -2.97 0.41
C LEU A 78 -8.44 -4.28 1.05
N ALA A 79 -8.08 -5.42 0.48
CA ALA A 79 -8.46 -6.73 1.03
C ALA A 79 -7.83 -6.99 2.41
N VAL A 80 -6.62 -6.48 2.65
CA VAL A 80 -5.94 -6.60 3.94
C VAL A 80 -6.57 -5.66 4.96
N LEU A 81 -6.86 -4.43 4.55
CA LEU A 81 -7.56 -3.45 5.39
C LEU A 81 -8.95 -3.96 5.80
N GLU A 82 -9.71 -4.49 4.84
CA GLU A 82 -11.02 -5.11 5.08
C GLU A 82 -10.94 -6.18 6.16
N ARG A 83 -10.01 -7.14 5.99
CA ARG A 83 -9.87 -8.23 6.94
C ARG A 83 -9.44 -7.75 8.32
N TRP A 84 -8.61 -6.72 8.39
CA TRP A 84 -8.20 -6.12 9.65
C TRP A 84 -9.34 -5.40 10.36
N CYS A 85 -10.16 -4.62 9.64
CA CYS A 85 -11.36 -3.99 10.19
C CYS A 85 -12.33 -5.02 10.76
N VAL A 86 -12.56 -6.12 10.04
CA VAL A 86 -13.41 -7.23 10.50
C VAL A 86 -12.83 -7.89 11.75
N ALA A 87 -11.50 -8.08 11.80
CA ALA A 87 -10.86 -8.64 12.99
C ALA A 87 -11.00 -7.72 14.21
N TYR A 88 -11.02 -6.39 14.00
CA TYR A 88 -11.20 -5.41 15.08
C TYR A 88 -12.60 -5.43 15.70
N GLU A 89 -13.63 -5.78 14.92
CA GLU A 89 -15.00 -5.96 15.44
C GLU A 89 -15.08 -7.04 16.52
N PHE A 90 -14.31 -8.12 16.36
CA PHE A 90 -14.38 -9.31 17.21
C PHE A 90 -13.22 -9.42 18.21
N TRP A 91 -12.47 -8.34 18.40
CA TRP A 91 -11.33 -8.30 19.32
C TRP A 91 -11.76 -7.91 20.74
#